data_AF-A0AAN9EUU6-F1
#
_entry.id   AF-A0AAN9EUU6-F1
#
_cell.length_a   1.000
_cell.length_b   1.000
_cell.length_c   1.000
_cell.angle_alpha   90.00
_cell.angle_beta   90.00
_cell.angle_gamma   90.00
#
_symmetry.space_group_name_H-M   'P 1'
#
loop_
_entity.id
_entity.type
_entity.pdbx_description
1 polymer ?
#
loop_
_entity_poly.entity_id
_entity_poly.type
_entity_poly.pdbx_seq_one_letter_code
_entity_poly.pdbx_strand_id
1 'polypeptide(L)'
;MYRDVSSCNTYNYGDSLYWDARYIQEGGSFDWYQRYAALRPFIRNSIPLSSTVLMVGCGNAVMSEDMVEDGYEDIMNIDISSVAIDMMRRKYEYIPQLKYMQMDVRDMSFFPDESFDGVIDKGTLDSLMCGTDAPISAAQMLAEVFRLLKPGGTYILITYGDPTVRMPHISRRVFNWKITLYNIPRPGFHKSESSTSARKSYLEPIPLAENGLLPADFVLEDPDSHYIYICKKINDTNIDNIPAYQLTADVL
;
A
#
# COMPACT_ATOMS: atom_id res chain seq x y z
N MET A 1 -25.75 14.78 -24.30
CA MET A 1 -25.95 14.73 -22.84
C MET A 1 -24.56 14.78 -22.23
N TYR A 2 -24.11 15.98 -21.87
CA TYR A 2 -22.79 16.18 -21.27
C TYR A 2 -22.79 15.51 -19.90
N ARG A 3 -21.86 14.58 -19.68
CA ARG A 3 -21.62 14.03 -18.35
C ARG A 3 -21.13 15.18 -17.49
N ASP A 4 -21.91 15.48 -16.46
CA ASP A 4 -21.55 16.40 -15.41
C ASP A 4 -20.25 15.91 -14.75
N VAL A 5 -19.18 16.67 -14.94
CA VAL A 5 -17.85 16.41 -14.37
C VAL A 5 -17.69 17.04 -12.99
N SER A 6 -18.78 17.55 -12.38
CA SER A 6 -18.71 18.28 -11.10
C SER A 6 -18.76 17.41 -9.84
N SER A 7 -18.76 16.08 -9.96
CA SER A 7 -18.66 15.18 -8.79
C SER A 7 -17.21 14.78 -8.45
N CYS A 8 -16.24 15.67 -8.67
CA CYS A 8 -14.89 15.53 -8.13
C CYS A 8 -14.94 15.90 -6.64
N ASN A 9 -14.87 14.88 -5.77
CA ASN A 9 -14.70 14.93 -4.31
C ASN A 9 -14.71 16.32 -3.63
N THR A 10 -15.74 16.60 -2.83
CA THR A 10 -15.75 17.73 -1.88
C THR A 10 -14.76 17.58 -0.72
N TYR A 11 -14.03 16.46 -0.64
CA TYR A 11 -13.14 16.11 0.48
C TYR A 11 -11.69 15.96 -0.02
N ASN A 12 -10.78 16.77 0.53
CA ASN A 12 -9.35 16.69 0.25
C ASN A 12 -8.69 15.62 1.13
N TYR A 13 -8.73 14.35 0.69
CA TYR A 13 -8.17 13.21 1.43
C TYR A 13 -6.62 13.24 1.58
N GLY A 14 -5.94 14.18 0.90
CA GLY A 14 -4.51 14.42 1.09
C GLY A 14 -4.18 15.45 2.18
N ASP A 15 -5.19 16.00 2.86
CA ASP A 15 -5.06 17.05 3.87
C ASP A 15 -5.19 16.50 5.29
N SER A 16 -4.29 16.90 6.18
CA SER A 16 -4.32 16.48 7.59
C SER A 16 -5.58 16.96 8.30
N LEU A 17 -6.12 18.13 7.94
CA LEU A 17 -7.32 18.69 8.58
C LEU A 17 -8.55 17.84 8.33
N TYR A 18 -8.65 17.21 7.16
CA TYR A 18 -9.72 16.26 6.87
C TYR A 18 -9.65 15.06 7.81
N TRP A 19 -8.46 14.47 7.96
CA TRP A 19 -8.25 13.28 8.78
C TRP A 19 -8.38 13.58 10.27
N ASP A 20 -7.82 14.70 10.76
CA ASP A 20 -7.99 15.14 12.15
C ASP A 20 -9.49 15.27 12.50
N ALA A 21 -10.29 15.92 11.63
CA ALA A 21 -11.73 16.05 11.84
C ALA A 21 -12.44 14.69 11.88
N ARG A 22 -12.06 13.75 11.02
CA ARG A 22 -12.61 12.38 10.99
C ARG A 22 -12.29 11.62 12.28
N TYR A 23 -11.02 11.64 12.73
CA TYR A 23 -10.59 10.90 13.92
C TYR A 23 -11.13 11.50 15.23
N ILE A 24 -11.44 12.79 15.27
CA ILE A 24 -12.15 13.39 16.42
C ILE A 24 -13.59 12.85 16.52
N GLN A 25 -14.27 12.64 15.39
CA GLN A 25 -15.67 12.20 15.35
C GLN A 25 -15.83 10.69 15.59
N GLU A 26 -14.90 9.88 15.09
CA GLU A 26 -14.95 8.43 15.18
C GLU A 26 -14.06 7.90 16.32
N GLY A 27 -14.67 7.55 17.47
CA GLY A 27 -13.93 7.10 18.67
C GLY A 27 -13.44 5.64 18.66
N GLY A 28 -13.66 4.89 17.58
CA GLY A 28 -13.32 3.46 17.49
C GLY A 28 -12.33 3.18 16.36
N SER A 29 -11.58 2.08 16.46
CA SER A 29 -10.66 1.64 15.41
C SER A 29 -11.39 1.30 14.11
N PHE A 30 -10.87 1.81 13.00
CA PHE A 30 -11.43 1.56 11.68
C PHE A 30 -10.35 1.02 10.74
N ASP A 31 -10.63 -0.13 10.11
CA ASP A 31 -9.75 -0.72 9.11
C ASP A 31 -10.37 -0.57 7.73
N TRP A 32 -9.73 0.26 6.91
CA TRP A 32 -9.94 0.23 5.48
C TRP A 32 -9.44 -1.10 4.90
N TYR A 33 -10.15 -1.57 3.87
CA TYR A 33 -9.88 -2.79 3.10
C TYR A 33 -10.00 -4.09 3.91
N GLN A 34 -8.86 -4.72 4.22
CA GLN A 34 -8.76 -6.03 4.86
C GLN A 34 -8.24 -5.86 6.29
N ARG A 35 -8.66 -6.78 7.18
CA ARG A 35 -8.03 -6.98 8.49
C ARG A 35 -6.75 -7.79 8.32
N TYR A 36 -5.86 -7.71 9.31
CA TYR A 36 -4.58 -8.42 9.27
C TYR A 36 -4.75 -9.92 9.01
N ALA A 37 -5.74 -10.58 9.62
CA ALA A 37 -5.98 -12.01 9.43
C ALA A 37 -6.05 -12.45 7.95
N ALA A 38 -6.66 -11.65 7.08
CA ALA A 38 -6.74 -11.94 5.63
C ALA A 38 -5.45 -11.58 4.89
N LEU A 39 -4.70 -10.58 5.37
CA LEU A 39 -3.44 -10.13 4.78
C LEU A 39 -2.21 -10.92 5.24
N ARG A 40 -2.32 -11.60 6.39
CA ARG A 40 -1.23 -12.29 7.08
C ARG A 40 -0.43 -13.21 6.18
N PRO A 41 -1.03 -14.05 5.29
CA PRO A 41 -0.24 -14.91 4.41
C PRO A 41 0.69 -14.13 3.47
N PHE A 42 0.23 -13.00 2.93
CA PHE A 42 1.02 -12.17 2.02
C PHE A 42 2.16 -11.46 2.76
N ILE A 43 1.85 -10.93 3.94
CA ILE A 43 2.82 -10.21 4.78
C ILE A 43 3.90 -11.16 5.29
N ARG A 44 3.52 -12.29 5.90
CA ARG A 44 4.46 -13.28 6.45
C ARG A 44 5.37 -13.90 5.39
N ASN A 45 4.88 -14.06 4.16
CA ASN A 45 5.69 -14.57 3.05
C ASN A 45 6.67 -13.54 2.50
N SER A 46 6.46 -12.25 2.76
CA SER A 46 7.19 -11.16 2.09
C SER A 46 8.06 -10.33 3.03
N ILE A 47 7.76 -10.34 4.32
CA ILE A 47 8.43 -9.60 5.38
C ILE A 47 8.69 -10.57 6.56
N PRO A 48 9.95 -10.92 6.86
CA PRO A 48 10.29 -11.72 8.05
C PRO A 48 9.86 -11.07 9.36
N LEU A 49 9.61 -11.86 10.42
CA LEU A 49 9.18 -11.33 11.73
C LEU A 49 10.19 -10.37 12.40
N SER A 50 11.48 -10.63 12.19
CA SER A 50 12.57 -9.82 12.73
C SER A 50 12.85 -8.55 11.91
N SER A 51 12.00 -8.23 10.93
CA SER A 51 12.15 -7.07 10.06
C SER A 51 11.80 -5.79 10.79
N THR A 52 12.51 -4.71 10.49
CA THR A 52 12.06 -3.35 10.84
C THR A 52 11.04 -2.90 9.80
N VAL A 53 9.81 -2.64 10.24
CA VAL A 53 8.65 -2.35 9.36
C VAL A 53 8.18 -0.90 9.53
N LEU A 54 7.90 -0.23 8.41
CA LEU A 54 7.21 1.06 8.37
C LEU A 54 5.76 0.86 7.90
N MET A 55 4.80 1.24 8.73
CA MET A 55 3.39 1.37 8.35
C MET A 55 3.12 2.83 7.99
N VAL A 56 2.90 3.10 6.71
CA VAL A 56 2.59 4.47 6.22
C VAL A 56 1.09 4.72 6.27
N GLY A 57 0.69 5.91 6.73
CA GLY A 57 -0.71 6.29 6.94
C GLY A 57 -1.49 5.28 7.79
N CYS A 58 -0.98 5.00 9.00
CA CYS A 58 -1.51 3.95 9.86
C CYS A 58 -2.95 4.22 10.33
N GLY A 59 -3.36 5.48 10.37
CA GLY A 59 -4.65 5.91 10.91
C GLY A 59 -4.89 5.36 12.31
N ASN A 60 -6.07 4.77 12.50
CA ASN A 60 -6.47 4.11 13.74
C ASN A 60 -6.80 2.60 13.57
N ALA A 61 -6.30 2.02 12.47
CA ALA A 61 -6.38 0.59 12.18
C ALA A 61 -5.63 -0.22 13.25
N VAL A 62 -6.04 -1.48 13.47
CA VAL A 62 -5.38 -2.38 14.45
C VAL A 62 -4.39 -3.36 13.80
N MET A 63 -3.97 -3.06 12.57
CA MET A 63 -3.15 -3.98 11.77
C MET A 63 -1.77 -4.21 12.38
N SER A 64 -1.13 -3.16 12.91
CA SER A 64 0.22 -3.26 13.47
C SER A 64 0.24 -4.02 14.79
N GLU A 65 -0.83 -3.90 15.58
CA GLU A 65 -1.06 -4.63 16.81
C GLU A 65 -1.24 -6.13 16.53
N ASP A 66 -2.11 -6.46 15.58
CA ASP A 66 -2.31 -7.85 15.14
C ASP A 66 -0.98 -8.45 14.60
N MET A 67 -0.13 -7.62 13.97
CA MET A 67 1.22 -8.04 13.56
C MET A 67 2.14 -8.30 14.76
N VAL A 68 2.13 -7.45 15.79
CA VAL A 68 2.90 -7.70 17.03
C VAL A 68 2.44 -8.98 17.72
N GLU A 69 1.12 -9.24 17.77
CA GLU A 69 0.59 -10.51 18.27
C GLU A 69 1.04 -11.71 17.44
N ASP A 70 1.30 -11.53 16.14
CA ASP A 70 1.86 -12.54 15.24
C ASP A 70 3.40 -12.64 15.29
N GLY A 71 4.05 -11.85 16.16
CA GLY A 71 5.48 -11.94 16.48
C GLY A 71 6.39 -10.93 15.78
N TYR A 72 5.86 -9.87 15.17
CA TYR A 72 6.69 -8.77 14.68
C TYR A 72 7.21 -7.92 15.85
N GLU A 73 8.48 -7.52 15.77
CA GLU A 73 9.19 -6.95 16.93
C GLU A 73 9.45 -5.43 16.82
N ASP A 74 9.44 -4.86 15.62
CA ASP A 74 9.79 -3.46 15.39
C ASP A 74 8.95 -2.83 14.28
N ILE A 75 7.88 -2.13 14.67
CA ILE A 75 6.95 -1.46 13.75
C ILE A 75 6.89 0.03 14.06
N MET A 76 7.33 0.85 13.09
CA MET A 76 7.12 2.29 13.09
C MET A 76 5.82 2.61 12.33
N ASN A 77 4.90 3.30 12.99
CA ASN A 77 3.64 3.74 12.43
C ASN A 77 3.68 5.25 12.24
N ILE A 78 3.40 5.70 11.02
CA ILE A 78 3.32 7.12 10.72
C ILE A 78 1.97 7.50 10.13
N ASP A 79 1.51 8.70 10.45
CA ASP A 79 0.32 9.30 9.87
C ASP A 79 0.46 10.82 9.87
N ILE A 80 -0.19 11.48 8.91
CA ILE A 80 -0.20 12.95 8.82
C ILE A 80 -1.05 13.56 9.94
N SER A 81 -2.05 12.81 10.43
CA SER A 81 -2.96 13.22 11.50
C SER A 81 -2.30 13.13 12.87
N SER A 82 -2.09 14.28 13.50
CA SER A 82 -1.65 14.35 14.90
C SER A 82 -2.63 13.67 15.85
N VAL A 83 -3.94 13.76 15.54
CA VAL A 83 -5.01 13.17 16.35
C VAL A 83 -4.92 11.65 16.35
N ALA A 84 -4.76 11.03 15.17
CA ALA A 84 -4.60 9.57 15.05
C ALA A 84 -3.37 9.09 15.84
N ILE A 85 -2.23 9.76 15.63
CA ILE A 85 -0.98 9.40 16.30
C ILE A 85 -1.10 9.52 17.82
N ASP A 86 -1.67 10.60 18.33
CA ASP A 86 -1.86 10.78 19.77
C ASP A 86 -2.78 9.71 20.38
N MET A 87 -3.86 9.38 19.68
CA MET A 87 -4.79 8.33 20.09
C MET A 87 -4.10 6.97 20.16
N MET A 88 -3.42 6.57 19.07
CA MET A 88 -2.79 5.26 18.98
C MET A 88 -1.61 5.12 19.93
N ARG A 89 -0.79 6.17 20.06
CA ARG A 89 0.32 6.22 21.02
C ARG A 89 -0.15 6.03 22.46
N ARG A 90 -1.24 6.69 22.88
CA ARG A 90 -1.80 6.51 24.23
C ARG A 90 -2.42 5.13 24.42
N LYS A 91 -3.10 4.62 23.40
CA LYS A 91 -3.80 3.33 23.45
C LYS A 91 -2.82 2.15 23.61
N TYR A 92 -1.63 2.26 23.02
CA TYR A 92 -0.64 1.18 22.96
C TYR A 92 0.72 1.53 23.59
N GLU A 93 0.75 2.51 24.50
CA GLU A 93 1.97 2.96 25.18
C GLU A 93 2.74 1.84 25.88
N TYR A 94 2.04 0.78 26.31
CA TYR A 94 2.62 -0.38 27.00
C TYR A 94 3.15 -1.47 26.05
N ILE A 95 3.03 -1.30 24.73
CA ILE A 95 3.52 -2.25 23.71
C ILE A 95 4.79 -1.69 23.07
N PRO A 96 6.00 -2.04 23.55
CA PRO A 96 7.25 -1.42 23.11
C PRO A 96 7.62 -1.68 21.63
N GLN A 97 7.04 -2.71 21.01
CA GLN A 97 7.21 -3.03 19.60
C GLN A 97 6.53 -2.01 18.67
N LEU A 98 5.54 -1.25 19.18
CA LEU A 98 4.78 -0.27 18.43
C LEU A 98 5.30 1.15 18.71
N LYS A 99 5.80 1.79 17.67
CA LYS A 99 6.22 3.19 17.70
C LYS A 99 5.27 4.00 16.81
N TYR A 100 4.98 5.23 17.22
CA TYR A 100 4.04 6.12 16.55
C TYR A 100 4.68 7.50 16.38
N MET A 101 4.59 8.06 15.17
CA MET A 101 5.17 9.37 14.84
C MET A 101 4.29 10.11 13.83
N GLN A 102 3.98 11.38 14.10
CA GLN A 102 3.34 12.23 13.11
C GLN A 102 4.32 12.53 11.99
N MET A 103 3.94 12.24 10.75
CA MET A 103 4.78 12.47 9.58
C MET A 103 3.94 12.49 8.29
N ASP A 104 4.33 13.35 7.35
CA ASP A 104 3.79 13.32 6.00
C ASP A 104 4.57 12.32 5.15
N VAL A 105 3.87 11.37 4.53
CA VAL A 105 4.51 10.33 3.70
C VAL A 105 5.20 10.89 2.45
N ARG A 106 4.92 12.15 2.07
CA ARG A 106 5.58 12.86 0.95
C ARG A 106 6.98 13.37 1.33
N ASP A 107 7.29 13.47 2.62
CA ASP A 107 8.59 13.85 3.15
C ASP A 107 8.89 13.07 4.43
N MET A 108 9.62 11.98 4.28
CA MET A 108 10.07 11.09 5.35
C MET A 108 11.59 11.24 5.58
N SER A 109 12.14 12.42 5.32
CA SER A 109 13.57 12.75 5.42
C SER A 109 14.16 12.59 6.83
N PHE A 110 13.32 12.51 7.86
CA PHE A 110 13.73 12.15 9.21
C PHE A 110 14.43 10.78 9.25
N PHE A 111 13.98 9.82 8.44
CA PHE A 111 14.57 8.50 8.38
C PHE A 111 15.72 8.46 7.36
N PRO A 112 16.88 7.88 7.72
CA PRO A 112 17.95 7.63 6.77
C PRO A 112 17.50 6.71 5.63
N ASP A 113 18.19 6.81 4.50
CA ASP A 113 18.04 5.86 3.40
C ASP A 113 18.23 4.43 3.90
N GLU A 114 17.52 3.47 3.28
CA GLU A 114 17.71 2.04 3.55
C GLU A 114 17.51 1.64 5.03
N SER A 115 16.58 2.29 5.72
CA SER A 115 16.30 2.04 7.13
C SER A 115 15.35 0.87 7.39
N PHE A 116 14.51 0.50 6.41
CA PHE A 116 13.41 -0.45 6.61
C PHE A 116 13.52 -1.69 5.72
N ASP A 117 13.20 -2.84 6.30
CA ASP A 117 13.13 -4.13 5.57
C ASP A 117 11.77 -4.28 4.87
N GLY A 118 10.72 -3.68 5.43
CA GLY A 118 9.37 -3.69 4.88
C GLY A 118 8.66 -2.35 5.03
N VAL A 119 7.94 -1.93 4.01
CA VAL A 119 7.00 -0.80 4.06
C VAL A 119 5.61 -1.32 3.69
N ILE A 120 4.61 -1.03 4.50
CA ILE A 120 3.22 -1.44 4.27
C ILE A 120 2.36 -0.19 4.12
N ASP A 121 1.60 -0.14 3.03
CA ASP A 121 0.63 0.91 2.71
C ASP A 121 -0.75 0.27 2.53
N LYS A 122 -1.70 0.69 3.36
CA LYS A 122 -3.09 0.22 3.31
C LYS A 122 -4.03 1.39 3.07
N GLY A 123 -4.08 1.85 1.82
CA GLY A 123 -4.96 2.91 1.34
C GLY A 123 -4.44 4.34 1.48
N THR A 124 -3.19 4.52 1.90
CA THR A 124 -2.58 5.83 2.02
C THR A 124 -2.33 6.42 0.64
N LEU A 125 -1.80 5.62 -0.29
CA LEU A 125 -1.67 6.03 -1.68
C LEU A 125 -3.04 6.34 -2.32
N ASP A 126 -4.09 5.59 -1.98
CA ASP A 126 -5.46 5.84 -2.45
C ASP A 126 -5.95 7.21 -1.97
N SER A 127 -5.65 7.55 -0.72
CA SER A 127 -6.01 8.84 -0.11
C SER A 127 -5.30 10.00 -0.80
N LEU A 128 -4.00 9.88 -1.07
CA LEU A 128 -3.23 10.90 -1.82
C LEU A 128 -3.77 11.07 -3.24
N MET A 129 -4.16 9.98 -3.90
CA MET A 129 -4.68 10.04 -5.26
C MET A 129 -6.08 10.66 -5.38
N CYS A 130 -6.80 10.79 -4.26
CA CYS A 130 -8.05 11.54 -4.17
C CYS A 130 -7.84 13.04 -3.83
N GLY A 131 -6.60 13.46 -3.55
CA GLY A 131 -6.25 14.81 -3.16
C GLY A 131 -5.93 15.75 -4.33
N THR A 132 -5.64 16.99 -3.99
CA THR A 132 -5.05 17.96 -4.92
C THR A 132 -3.62 17.54 -5.29
N ASP A 133 -3.21 17.75 -6.55
CA ASP A 133 -1.89 17.35 -7.06
C ASP A 133 -1.57 15.85 -6.89
N ALA A 134 -2.58 14.99 -6.96
CA ALA A 134 -2.51 13.53 -6.81
C ALA A 134 -1.30 12.87 -7.50
N PRO A 135 -0.95 13.16 -8.77
CA PRO A 135 0.22 12.55 -9.42
C PRO A 135 1.56 12.91 -8.76
N ILE A 136 1.71 14.15 -8.30
CA ILE A 136 2.94 14.64 -7.67
C ILE A 136 3.06 14.04 -6.27
N SER A 137 1.98 14.10 -5.49
CA SER A 137 1.94 13.52 -4.13
C SER A 137 2.24 12.01 -4.15
N ALA A 138 1.65 11.27 -5.09
CA ALA A 138 1.94 9.85 -5.27
C ALA A 138 3.40 9.60 -5.66
N ALA A 139 3.98 10.42 -6.54
CA ALA A 139 5.38 10.29 -6.94
C ALA A 139 6.34 10.58 -5.78
N GLN A 140 6.05 11.58 -4.94
CA GLN A 140 6.85 11.92 -3.76
C GLN A 140 6.82 10.79 -2.73
N MET A 141 5.63 10.30 -2.38
CA MET A 141 5.47 9.16 -1.46
C MET A 141 6.24 7.93 -1.95
N LEU A 142 6.05 7.53 -3.22
CA LEU A 142 6.73 6.35 -3.76
C LEU A 142 8.25 6.51 -3.82
N ALA A 143 8.75 7.72 -4.06
CA ALA A 143 10.18 8.02 -3.99
C ALA A 143 10.74 7.82 -2.58
N GLU A 144 10.04 8.33 -1.56
CA GLU A 144 10.44 8.14 -0.16
C GLU A 144 10.35 6.66 0.25
N VAL A 145 9.29 5.94 -0.12
CA VAL A 145 9.17 4.49 0.11
C VAL A 145 10.36 3.73 -0.49
N PHE A 146 10.71 4.03 -1.74
CA PHE A 146 11.84 3.37 -2.41
C PHE A 146 13.20 3.71 -1.77
N ARG A 147 13.40 4.98 -1.38
CA ARG A 147 14.61 5.45 -0.68
C ARG A 147 14.80 4.74 0.66
N LEU A 148 13.72 4.60 1.43
CA LEU A 148 13.73 4.03 2.77
C LEU A 148 13.87 2.51 2.81
N LEU A 149 13.48 1.81 1.74
CA LEU A 149 13.66 0.36 1.65
C LEU A 149 15.14 0.00 1.49
N LYS A 150 15.61 -0.94 2.31
CA LYS A 150 16.89 -1.63 2.12
C LYS A 150 16.93 -2.35 0.77
N PRO A 151 18.12 -2.62 0.20
CA PRO A 151 18.26 -3.59 -0.89
C PRO A 151 17.62 -4.92 -0.47
N GLY A 152 16.69 -5.42 -1.28
CA GLY A 152 15.96 -6.64 -0.96
C GLY A 152 14.80 -6.41 0.01
N GLY A 153 14.50 -5.17 0.40
CA GLY A 153 13.31 -4.82 1.16
C GLY A 153 12.03 -4.89 0.32
N THR A 154 10.88 -4.97 0.98
CA THR A 154 9.57 -5.14 0.32
C THR A 154 8.62 -3.97 0.61
N TYR A 155 8.06 -3.36 -0.43
CA TYR A 155 6.86 -2.52 -0.31
C TYR A 155 5.61 -3.35 -0.59
N ILE A 156 4.63 -3.32 0.32
CA ILE A 156 3.32 -3.97 0.15
C ILE A 156 2.26 -2.88 0.09
N LEU A 157 1.57 -2.79 -1.06
CA LEU A 157 0.47 -1.87 -1.28
C LEU A 157 -0.85 -2.63 -1.32
N ILE A 158 -1.77 -2.30 -0.42
CA ILE A 158 -3.15 -2.78 -0.36
C ILE A 158 -4.09 -1.64 -0.78
N THR A 159 -4.86 -1.86 -1.85
CA THR A 159 -5.56 -0.78 -2.56
C THR A 159 -6.80 -1.29 -3.31
N TYR A 160 -7.73 -0.37 -3.63
CA TYR A 160 -8.77 -0.62 -4.64
C TYR A 160 -8.28 -0.48 -6.08
N GLY A 161 -7.14 0.19 -6.28
CA GLY A 161 -6.61 0.49 -7.60
C GLY A 161 -6.16 -0.76 -8.33
N ASP A 162 -6.84 -1.09 -9.42
CA ASP A 162 -6.42 -2.15 -10.33
C ASP A 162 -5.15 -1.76 -11.13
N PRO A 163 -4.53 -2.70 -11.85
CA PRO A 163 -3.27 -2.43 -12.53
C PRO A 163 -3.31 -1.25 -13.52
N THR A 164 -4.47 -0.94 -14.13
CA THR A 164 -4.61 0.20 -15.06
C THR A 164 -4.34 1.54 -14.38
N VAL A 165 -4.64 1.67 -13.08
CA VAL A 165 -4.49 2.91 -12.31
C VAL A 165 -3.34 2.88 -11.29
N ARG A 166 -2.74 1.72 -11.01
CA ARG A 166 -1.60 1.62 -10.09
C ARG A 166 -0.26 1.43 -10.79
N MET A 167 -0.19 0.59 -11.82
CA MET A 167 1.07 0.32 -12.52
C MET A 167 1.76 1.57 -13.06
N PRO A 168 1.05 2.58 -13.64
CA PRO A 168 1.70 3.81 -14.11
C PRO A 168 2.56 4.53 -13.04
N HIS A 169 2.22 4.32 -11.76
CA HIS A 169 2.94 4.93 -10.64
C HIS A 169 4.04 4.01 -10.09
N ILE A 170 3.71 2.73 -9.83
CA ILE A 170 4.62 1.82 -9.14
C ILE A 170 5.61 1.13 -10.07
N SER A 171 5.35 1.02 -11.38
CA SER A 171 6.25 0.32 -12.33
C SER A 171 7.23 1.26 -13.06
N ARG A 172 7.45 2.47 -12.54
CA ARG A 172 8.41 3.43 -13.11
C ARG A 172 9.82 2.85 -12.97
N ARG A 173 10.64 2.95 -14.03
CA ARG A 173 12.00 2.39 -14.08
C ARG A 173 12.93 2.81 -12.93
N VAL A 174 12.69 3.99 -12.34
CA VAL A 174 13.43 4.47 -11.16
C VAL A 174 13.21 3.59 -9.94
N PHE A 175 12.03 2.96 -9.83
CA PHE A 175 11.70 1.98 -8.81
C PHE A 175 12.13 0.61 -9.33
N ASN A 176 13.41 0.29 -9.13
CA ASN A 176 14.02 -0.97 -9.54
C ASN A 176 13.56 -2.14 -8.64
N TRP A 177 12.27 -2.44 -8.63
CA TRP A 177 11.68 -3.54 -7.89
C TRP A 177 10.94 -4.53 -8.79
N LYS A 178 10.85 -5.78 -8.34
CA LYS A 178 9.99 -6.80 -8.95
C LYS A 178 8.61 -6.73 -8.33
N ILE A 179 7.56 -6.64 -9.17
CA ILE A 179 6.18 -6.55 -8.72
C ILE A 179 5.49 -7.92 -8.84
N THR A 180 4.84 -8.35 -7.76
CA THR A 180 3.92 -9.50 -7.75
C THR A 180 2.54 -9.01 -7.37
N LEU A 181 1.53 -9.37 -8.16
CA LEU A 181 0.15 -8.95 -7.93
C LEU A 181 -0.68 -10.10 -7.35
N TYR A 182 -1.52 -9.78 -6.36
CA TYR A 182 -2.60 -10.65 -5.89
C TYR A 182 -3.93 -9.89 -5.89
N ASN A 183 -5.02 -10.63 -5.89
CA ASN A 183 -6.37 -10.10 -5.71
C ASN A 183 -7.11 -10.93 -4.66
N ILE A 184 -7.73 -10.23 -3.71
CA ILE A 184 -8.48 -10.85 -2.63
C ILE A 184 -9.90 -10.26 -2.58
N PRO A 185 -10.95 -11.09 -2.47
CA PRO A 185 -12.33 -10.59 -2.31
C PRO A 185 -12.47 -9.74 -1.05
N ARG A 186 -13.41 -8.78 -1.05
CA ARG A 186 -13.67 -7.97 0.14
C ARG A 186 -14.17 -8.82 1.31
N PRO A 187 -14.00 -8.32 2.55
CA PRO A 187 -14.66 -8.90 3.71
C PRO A 187 -16.18 -9.05 3.47
N GLY A 188 -16.71 -10.25 3.74
CA GLY A 188 -18.13 -10.55 3.58
C GLY A 188 -18.58 -10.90 2.15
N PHE A 189 -17.67 -10.95 1.17
CA PHE A 189 -18.03 -11.42 -0.16
C PHE A 189 -18.38 -12.91 -0.17
N HIS A 190 -19.56 -13.24 -0.70
CA HIS A 190 -20.02 -14.60 -0.90
C HIS A 190 -20.19 -14.87 -2.39
N LYS A 191 -19.43 -15.84 -2.90
CA LYS A 191 -19.54 -16.27 -4.30
C LYS A 191 -20.89 -16.94 -4.55
N SER A 192 -21.54 -16.60 -5.66
CA SER A 192 -22.77 -17.26 -6.08
C SER A 192 -22.52 -18.75 -6.39
N GLU A 193 -23.40 -19.63 -5.91
CA GLU A 193 -23.32 -21.08 -6.14
C GLU A 193 -23.36 -21.48 -7.63
N SER A 194 -23.81 -20.58 -8.51
CA SER A 194 -23.86 -20.78 -9.96
C SER A 194 -22.54 -20.48 -10.70
N SER A 195 -21.54 -19.93 -10.01
CA SER A 195 -20.27 -19.54 -10.61
C SER A 195 -19.35 -20.75 -10.82
N THR A 196 -19.16 -21.13 -12.08
CA THR A 196 -18.36 -22.29 -12.50
C THR A 196 -16.84 -22.04 -12.56
N SER A 197 -16.34 -20.84 -12.24
CA SER A 197 -14.90 -20.58 -12.21
C SER A 197 -14.22 -21.46 -11.16
N ALA A 198 -13.30 -22.32 -11.61
CA ALA A 198 -12.43 -23.09 -10.74
C ALA A 198 -11.69 -22.10 -9.83
N ARG A 199 -11.83 -22.27 -8.52
CA ARG A 199 -11.25 -21.37 -7.52
C ARG A 199 -9.73 -21.42 -7.62
N LYS A 200 -9.10 -20.50 -8.38
CA LYS A 200 -7.69 -20.20 -8.16
C LYS A 200 -7.60 -19.60 -6.77
N SER A 201 -6.70 -20.12 -5.94
CA SER A 201 -6.53 -19.61 -4.59
C SER A 201 -6.17 -18.12 -4.67
N TYR A 202 -6.80 -17.25 -3.87
CA TYR A 202 -6.41 -15.83 -3.80
C TYR A 202 -4.97 -15.63 -3.28
N LEU A 203 -4.35 -16.72 -2.80
CA LEU A 203 -2.94 -16.79 -2.41
C LEU A 203 -2.00 -17.05 -3.59
N GLU A 204 -2.51 -17.29 -4.79
CA GLU A 204 -1.72 -17.42 -6.01
C GLU A 204 -1.57 -16.05 -6.69
N PRO A 205 -0.36 -15.71 -7.16
CA PRO A 205 -0.15 -14.45 -7.85
C PRO A 205 -0.88 -14.42 -9.19
N ILE A 206 -1.41 -13.26 -9.54
CA ILE A 206 -1.98 -13.01 -10.86
C ILE A 206 -0.82 -12.81 -11.84
N PRO A 207 -0.73 -13.63 -12.92
CA PRO A 207 0.24 -13.39 -13.97
C PRO A 207 -0.09 -12.08 -14.67
N LEU A 208 0.84 -11.13 -14.66
CA LEU A 208 0.70 -9.87 -15.39
C LEU A 208 1.08 -10.08 -16.85
N ALA A 209 0.37 -9.42 -17.76
CA ALA A 209 0.77 -9.33 -19.15
C ALA A 209 2.05 -8.46 -19.30
N GLU A 210 2.70 -8.49 -20.47
CA GLU A 210 3.95 -7.73 -20.71
C GLU A 210 3.80 -6.22 -20.48
N ASN A 211 2.59 -5.68 -20.67
CA ASN A 211 2.25 -4.29 -20.41
C ASN A 211 1.95 -3.98 -18.92
N GLY A 212 2.10 -4.96 -18.03
CA GLY A 212 1.80 -4.84 -16.61
C GLY A 212 0.32 -4.89 -16.25
N LEU A 213 -0.58 -5.15 -17.21
CA LEU A 213 -2.02 -5.23 -16.95
C LEU A 213 -2.48 -6.64 -16.62
N LEU A 214 -3.73 -6.75 -16.15
CA LEU A 214 -4.41 -8.02 -16.01
C LEU A 214 -4.54 -8.72 -17.38
N PRO A 215 -4.40 -10.05 -17.44
CA PRO A 215 -4.68 -10.82 -18.66
C PRO A 215 -6.10 -10.57 -19.17
N ALA A 216 -6.30 -10.59 -20.49
CA ALA A 216 -7.61 -10.35 -21.09
C ALA A 216 -8.66 -11.41 -20.71
N ASP A 217 -8.22 -12.61 -20.33
CA ASP A 217 -9.05 -13.72 -19.84
C ASP A 217 -9.18 -13.75 -18.30
N PHE A 218 -8.59 -12.78 -17.59
CA PHE A 218 -8.73 -12.68 -16.15
C PHE A 218 -10.15 -12.22 -15.78
N VAL A 219 -10.85 -13.04 -15.00
CA VAL A 219 -12.21 -12.75 -14.53
C VAL A 219 -12.16 -12.45 -13.04
N LEU A 220 -12.52 -11.21 -12.68
CA LEU A 220 -12.72 -10.78 -11.30
C LEU A 220 -14.00 -11.41 -10.74
N GLU A 221 -13.88 -12.13 -9.61
CA GLU A 221 -15.04 -12.71 -8.94
C GLU A 221 -15.82 -11.64 -8.13
N ASP A 222 -15.10 -10.81 -7.38
CA ASP A 222 -15.64 -9.63 -6.69
C ASP A 222 -15.19 -8.37 -7.44
N PRO A 223 -16.10 -7.60 -8.05
CA PRO A 223 -15.74 -6.39 -8.80
C PRO A 223 -15.11 -5.31 -7.92
N ASP A 224 -15.37 -5.36 -6.62
CA ASP A 224 -14.85 -4.43 -5.62
C ASP A 224 -13.70 -5.09 -4.82
N SER A 225 -13.10 -6.17 -5.32
CA SER A 225 -11.98 -6.84 -4.65
C SER A 225 -10.80 -5.89 -4.37
N HIS A 226 -9.98 -6.28 -3.40
CA HIS A 226 -8.77 -5.55 -3.05
C HIS A 226 -7.56 -6.14 -3.77
N TYR A 227 -6.69 -5.28 -4.28
CA TYR A 227 -5.43 -5.66 -4.89
C TYR A 227 -4.30 -5.55 -3.87
N ILE A 228 -3.35 -6.47 -3.95
CA ILE A 228 -2.13 -6.47 -3.15
C ILE A 228 -0.95 -6.50 -4.10
N TYR A 229 -0.19 -5.41 -4.16
CA TYR A 229 1.04 -5.32 -4.93
C TYR A 229 2.23 -5.53 -3.98
N ILE A 230 3.03 -6.55 -4.25
CA ILE A 230 4.25 -6.84 -3.52
C ILE A 230 5.42 -6.42 -4.39
N CYS A 231 6.06 -5.30 -4.04
CA CYS A 231 7.16 -4.69 -4.76
C CYS A 231 8.47 -4.95 -4.04
N LYS A 232 9.27 -5.90 -4.54
CA LYS A 232 10.55 -6.32 -3.94
C LYS A 232 11.70 -5.53 -4.55
N LYS A 233 12.35 -4.65 -3.78
CA LYS A 233 13.52 -3.87 -4.24
C LYS A 233 14.64 -4.82 -4.63
N ILE A 234 15.16 -4.67 -5.84
CA ILE A 234 16.23 -5.54 -6.36
C ILE A 234 17.55 -5.16 -5.69
N ASN A 235 18.36 -6.15 -5.31
CA ASN A 235 19.70 -5.91 -4.81
C ASN A 235 20.60 -5.44 -5.96
N ASP A 236 21.37 -4.37 -5.74
CA ASP A 236 22.34 -3.85 -6.72
C ASP A 236 23.42 -4.87 -7.13
N THR A 237 23.50 -6.03 -6.48
CA THR A 237 24.38 -7.14 -6.87
C THR A 237 23.91 -7.93 -8.10
N ASN A 238 22.72 -7.66 -8.65
CA ASN A 238 22.13 -8.35 -9.81
C ASN A 238 22.05 -7.47 -11.09
N ILE A 239 22.89 -6.44 -11.23
CA ILE A 239 22.84 -5.48 -12.35
C ILE A 239 23.22 -6.10 -13.71
N ASP A 240 23.75 -7.32 -13.76
CA ASP A 240 24.26 -7.91 -15.02
C ASP A 240 23.19 -8.40 -16.02
N ASN A 241 21.89 -8.25 -15.76
CA ASN A 241 20.84 -8.82 -16.62
C ASN A 241 19.66 -7.89 -16.95
N ILE A 242 19.87 -6.58 -17.09
CA ILE A 242 18.85 -5.69 -17.66
C ILE A 242 19.14 -5.46 -19.15
N PRO A 243 18.28 -5.89 -20.09
CA PRO A 243 18.42 -5.53 -21.49
C PRO A 243 18.28 -4.00 -21.62
N ALA A 244 19.31 -3.35 -22.14
CA ALA A 244 19.28 -1.92 -22.44
C ALA A 244 18.28 -1.63 -23.56
N TYR A 245 17.02 -1.35 -23.22
CA TYR A 245 16.06 -0.81 -24.19
C TYR A 245 16.28 0.70 -24.32
N GLN A 246 16.84 1.08 -25.46
CA GLN A 246 17.08 2.45 -25.89
C GLN A 246 15.81 3.30 -25.74
N LEU A 247 15.95 4.45 -25.08
CA LEU A 247 14.95 5.50 -25.03
C LEU A 247 14.86 6.16 -26.40
N THR A 248 13.79 5.91 -27.14
CA THR A 248 13.36 6.84 -28.20
C THR A 248 12.60 7.97 -27.53
N ALA A 249 13.18 9.16 -27.56
CA ALA A 249 12.53 10.39 -27.16
C ALA A 249 11.39 10.66 -28.14
N ASP A 250 10.15 10.59 -27.66
CA ASP A 250 9.02 11.38 -28.12
C ASP A 250 7.85 11.10 -27.18
N VAL A 251 7.53 12.09 -26.33
CA VAL A 251 6.19 12.62 -26.03
C VAL A 251 6.39 13.64 -24.89
N LEU A 252 6.37 14.92 -25.27
CA LEU A 252 6.07 16.06 -24.41
C LEU A 252 4.60 16.01 -23.97
#